data_AF-C5DUL0-F1
#
_entry.id   AF-C5DUL0-F1
#
_cell.length_a   1.000
_cell.length_b   1.000
_cell.length_c   1.000
_cell.angle_alpha   90.00
_cell.angle_beta   90.00
_cell.angle_gamma   90.00
#
_symmetry.space_group_name_H-M   'P 1'
#
loop_
_entity.id
_entity.type
_entity.pdbx_description
1 polymer ?
#
loop_
_entity_poly.entity_id
_entity_poly.type
_entity_poly.pdbx_seq_one_letter_code
_entity_poly.pdbx_strand_id
1 'polypeptide(L)'
;MDFLPHLDQPAGLDYDYEVEKLMQDHLRDENDLLHPEVQKLLSKVSIPPRLESFYEFYSRYDDDQGWKRKRNETEDVTLDECRKRHKGIDLGKYDVNTDDLESLEVIDSYLKHQCLVLQNMNETMLNQWAINNDYVERASENLQDRISHERKQLESLDKYRESIQHKHGPQLKSIKDSWRQQLIRNVE
;
A
#
# COMPACT_ATOMS: atom_id res chain seq x y z
N MET A 1 35.35 7.13 -4.28
CA MET A 1 34.71 5.81 -4.10
C MET A 1 35.22 5.10 -2.85
N ASP A 2 36.51 5.19 -2.51
CA ASP A 2 37.04 4.52 -1.31
C ASP A 2 36.92 5.41 -0.05
N PHE A 3 35.95 5.07 0.80
CA PHE A 3 35.80 5.54 2.19
C PHE A 3 35.96 4.33 3.12
N LEU A 4 36.69 4.46 4.22
CA LEU A 4 37.04 3.35 5.12
C LEU A 4 36.40 3.57 6.51
N PRO A 5 35.14 3.15 6.74
CA PRO A 5 34.39 3.56 7.93
C PRO A 5 35.00 3.15 9.28
N HIS A 6 35.79 2.07 9.33
CA HIS A 6 36.42 1.59 10.58
C HIS A 6 37.79 2.22 10.85
N LEU A 7 38.39 2.90 9.87
CA LEU A 7 39.69 3.57 10.01
C LEU A 7 39.60 5.09 9.94
N ASP A 8 38.70 5.61 9.10
CA ASP A 8 38.41 7.02 8.98
C ASP A 8 37.60 7.43 10.20
N GLN A 9 38.25 8.12 11.14
CA GLN A 9 37.55 8.69 12.29
C GLN A 9 36.49 9.65 11.79
N PRO A 10 35.29 9.69 12.39
CA PRO A 10 34.27 10.64 12.00
C PRO A 10 34.85 12.04 12.14
N ALA A 11 35.09 12.69 11.00
CA ALA A 11 35.30 14.13 10.97
C ALA A 11 33.97 14.71 11.45
N GLY A 12 33.98 15.47 12.56
CA GLY A 12 32.74 15.87 13.25
C GLY A 12 31.70 16.53 12.34
N LEU A 13 30.49 16.72 12.87
CA LEU A 13 29.29 17.20 12.16
C LEU A 13 29.51 18.42 11.23
N ASP A 14 30.52 19.26 11.52
CA ASP A 14 30.89 20.41 10.69
C ASP A 14 31.30 20.03 9.26
N TYR A 15 32.03 18.92 9.08
CA TYR A 15 32.44 18.45 7.75
C TYR A 15 31.28 17.84 6.96
N ASP A 16 30.36 17.16 7.63
CA ASP A 16 29.15 16.62 6.98
C ASP A 16 28.30 17.76 6.39
N TYR A 17 28.15 18.86 7.13
CA TYR A 17 27.43 20.05 6.66
C TYR A 17 28.11 20.73 5.46
N GLU A 18 29.45 20.84 5.48
CA GLU A 18 30.20 21.40 4.35
C GLU A 18 30.08 20.54 3.08
N VAL A 19 30.14 19.21 3.22
CA VAL A 19 29.94 18.27 2.10
C VAL A 19 28.51 18.35 1.57
N GLU A 20 27.51 18.37 2.45
CA GLU A 20 26.10 18.46 2.06
C GLU A 20 25.82 19.77 1.30
N LYS A 21 26.37 20.89 1.77
CA LYS A 21 26.26 22.17 1.07
C LYS A 21 26.90 22.13 -0.32
N LEU A 22 28.08 21.54 -0.45
CA LEU A 22 28.78 21.41 -1.73
C LEU A 22 28.02 20.48 -2.70
N MET A 23 27.41 19.40 -2.20
CA MET A 23 26.50 18.55 -2.99
C MET A 23 25.26 19.31 -3.45
N GLN A 24 24.68 20.12 -2.56
CA GLN A 24 23.48 20.90 -2.88
C GLN A 24 23.76 22.01 -3.92
N ASP A 25 24.93 22.63 -3.86
CA ASP A 25 25.37 23.61 -4.86
C ASP A 25 25.54 22.95 -6.23
N HIS A 26 26.15 21.76 -6.31
CA HIS A 26 26.24 21.00 -7.56
C HIS A 26 24.88 20.51 -8.09
N LEU A 27 23.97 20.07 -7.22
CA LEU A 27 22.62 19.67 -7.64
C LEU A 27 21.80 20.85 -8.17
N ARG A 28 22.02 22.07 -7.67
CA ARG A 28 21.34 23.28 -8.19
C ARG A 28 21.77 23.60 -9.61
N ASP A 29 23.01 23.31 -9.98
CA ASP A 29 23.52 23.54 -11.34
C ASP A 29 22.99 22.52 -12.37
N GLU A 30 22.55 21.32 -11.94
CA GLU A 30 22.05 20.25 -12.84
C GLU A 30 20.51 20.14 -12.93
N ASN A 31 19.76 20.86 -12.08
CA ASN A 31 18.32 20.63 -11.87
C ASN A 31 17.36 21.22 -12.92
N ASP A 32 17.83 21.85 -13.99
CA ASP A 32 16.94 22.38 -15.04
C ASP A 32 16.50 21.32 -16.08
N LEU A 33 17.02 20.08 -16.02
CA LEU A 33 16.68 19.03 -16.98
C LEU A 33 16.32 17.71 -16.28
N LEU A 34 15.02 17.47 -16.11
CA LEU A 34 14.47 16.14 -15.80
C LEU A 34 15.05 15.09 -16.77
N HIS A 35 15.67 14.04 -16.22
CA HIS A 35 16.24 12.97 -17.03
C HIS A 35 15.17 12.36 -17.96
N PRO A 36 15.45 12.17 -19.27
CA PRO A 36 14.44 11.79 -20.27
C PRO A 36 13.76 10.46 -19.99
N GLU A 37 14.36 9.57 -19.21
CA GLU A 37 13.73 8.32 -18.79
C GLU A 37 12.63 8.52 -17.75
N VAL A 38 12.76 9.50 -16.86
CA VAL A 38 11.73 9.83 -15.87
C VAL A 38 10.51 10.44 -16.55
N GLN A 39 10.72 11.31 -17.55
CA GLN A 39 9.63 11.81 -18.40
C GLN A 39 8.91 10.68 -19.15
N LYS A 40 9.67 9.70 -19.68
CA LYS A 40 9.07 8.52 -20.33
C LYS A 40 8.24 7.69 -19.36
N LEU A 41 8.67 7.54 -18.11
CA LEU A 41 7.90 6.79 -17.09
C LEU A 41 6.61 7.52 -16.72
N LEU A 42 6.67 8.84 -16.51
CA LEU A 42 5.46 9.64 -16.22
C LEU A 42 4.46 9.63 -17.37
N SER A 43 4.93 9.67 -18.62
CA SER A 43 4.06 9.58 -19.80
C SER A 43 3.38 8.22 -20.00
N LYS A 44 3.91 7.15 -19.39
CA LYS A 44 3.39 5.78 -19.51
C LYS A 44 2.33 5.44 -18.48
N VAL A 45 2.17 6.25 -17.43
CA VAL A 45 1.08 6.08 -16.44
C VAL A 45 -0.19 6.71 -17.01
N SER A 46 -0.71 6.13 -18.10
CA SER A 46 -2.09 6.34 -18.50
C SER A 46 -2.90 5.20 -17.89
N ILE A 47 -3.51 5.45 -16.73
CA ILE A 47 -4.44 4.50 -16.11
C ILE A 47 -5.61 4.33 -17.10
N PRO A 48 -5.85 3.14 -17.67
CA PRO A 48 -6.98 2.95 -18.55
C PRO A 48 -8.28 3.08 -17.73
N PRO A 49 -9.30 3.82 -18.21
CA PRO A 49 -10.58 3.93 -17.53
C PRO A 49 -11.28 2.55 -17.59
N ARG A 50 -11.11 1.75 -16.55
CA ARG A 50 -11.84 0.49 -16.39
C ARG A 50 -13.21 0.80 -15.78
N LEU A 51 -14.26 0.64 -16.60
CA LEU A 51 -15.69 0.63 -16.23
C LEU A 51 -16.25 1.89 -15.54
N GLU A 52 -16.20 3.03 -16.23
CA GLU A 52 -16.79 4.30 -15.72
C GLU A 52 -18.33 4.34 -15.72
N SER A 53 -19.03 3.54 -16.53
CA SER A 53 -20.49 3.72 -16.70
C SER A 53 -21.32 3.46 -15.44
N PHE A 54 -20.91 2.57 -14.54
CA PHE A 54 -21.62 2.36 -13.27
C PHE A 54 -21.08 3.27 -12.16
N TYR A 55 -19.82 3.67 -12.21
CA TYR A 55 -19.23 4.57 -11.23
C TYR A 55 -19.79 5.99 -11.37
N GLU A 56 -20.09 6.45 -12.59
CA GLU A 56 -20.79 7.73 -12.83
C GLU A 56 -22.21 7.78 -12.23
N PHE A 57 -22.90 6.64 -12.14
CA PHE A 57 -24.23 6.57 -11.53
C PHE A 57 -24.17 6.77 -10.01
N TYR A 58 -23.11 6.27 -9.37
CA TYR A 58 -22.91 6.42 -7.92
C TYR A 58 -22.13 7.68 -7.53
N SER A 59 -21.31 8.25 -8.41
CA SER A 59 -20.57 9.49 -8.12
C SER A 59 -21.46 10.74 -8.07
N ARG A 60 -22.62 10.71 -8.76
CA ARG A 60 -23.65 11.77 -8.70
C ARG A 60 -24.58 11.63 -7.49
N TYR A 61 -24.40 10.61 -6.66
CA TYR A 61 -25.27 10.32 -5.52
C TYR A 61 -24.92 11.16 -4.27
N ASP A 62 -23.69 11.69 -4.23
CA ASP A 62 -23.10 12.41 -3.08
C ASP A 62 -23.11 13.94 -3.22
N ASP A 63 -23.86 14.49 -4.19
CA ASP A 63 -24.12 15.92 -4.18
C ASP A 63 -25.16 16.23 -3.08
N ASP A 64 -24.70 16.85 -1.99
CA ASP A 64 -25.44 17.33 -0.81
C ASP A 64 -26.67 18.24 -1.10
N GLN A 65 -27.07 18.37 -2.37
CA GLN A 65 -28.29 19.02 -2.81
C GLN A 65 -29.31 18.02 -3.37
N GLY A 66 -29.92 17.28 -2.44
CA GLY A 66 -31.33 16.92 -2.45
C GLY A 66 -31.98 16.62 -3.81
N TRP A 67 -31.84 15.36 -4.24
CA TRP A 67 -32.65 14.79 -5.32
C TRP A 67 -34.17 14.96 -5.13
N LYS A 68 -34.66 15.31 -3.92
CA LYS A 68 -36.09 15.51 -3.63
C LYS A 68 -36.79 16.54 -4.52
N ARG A 69 -36.09 17.53 -5.10
CA ARG A 69 -36.74 18.51 -6.01
C ARG A 69 -36.71 18.11 -7.48
N LYS A 70 -35.63 17.51 -7.97
CA LYS A 70 -35.55 17.02 -9.37
C LYS A 70 -36.28 15.69 -9.58
N ARG A 71 -36.37 14.87 -8.53
CA ARG A 71 -37.03 13.55 -8.56
C ARG A 71 -38.50 13.67 -8.92
N ASN A 72 -39.26 14.59 -8.35
CA ASN A 72 -40.70 14.69 -8.63
C ASN A 72 -40.98 15.01 -10.11
N GLU A 73 -40.25 15.96 -10.71
CA GLU A 73 -40.47 16.33 -12.11
C GLU A 73 -40.06 15.22 -13.09
N THR A 74 -38.96 14.51 -12.81
CA THR A 74 -38.53 13.37 -13.64
C THR A 74 -39.32 12.09 -13.37
N GLU A 75 -39.73 11.83 -12.12
CA GLU A 75 -40.57 10.71 -11.75
C GLU A 75 -41.98 10.91 -12.29
N ASP A 76 -42.58 12.11 -12.18
CA ASP A 76 -43.94 12.31 -12.67
C ASP A 76 -44.03 12.10 -14.18
N VAL A 77 -43.04 12.57 -14.96
CA VAL A 77 -43.00 12.35 -16.41
C VAL A 77 -42.81 10.87 -16.76
N THR A 78 -41.89 10.17 -16.08
CA THR A 78 -41.63 8.74 -16.33
C THR A 78 -42.77 7.84 -15.81
N LEU A 79 -43.40 8.22 -14.70
CA LEU A 79 -44.57 7.54 -14.15
C LEU A 79 -45.80 7.77 -15.03
N ASP A 80 -45.99 8.94 -15.63
CA ASP A 80 -47.09 9.19 -16.57
C ASP A 80 -46.93 8.36 -17.86
N GLU A 81 -45.71 8.25 -18.37
CA GLU A 81 -45.40 7.36 -19.49
C GLU A 81 -45.64 5.88 -19.13
N CYS A 82 -45.24 5.46 -17.94
CA CYS A 82 -45.48 4.10 -17.44
C CYS A 82 -46.98 3.82 -17.19
N ARG A 83 -47.74 4.78 -16.63
CA ARG A 83 -49.21 4.67 -16.43
C ARG A 83 -49.95 4.61 -17.76
N LYS A 84 -49.46 5.28 -18.80
CA LYS A 84 -50.03 5.18 -20.15
C LYS A 84 -49.73 3.83 -20.80
N ARG A 85 -48.56 3.24 -20.53
CA ARG A 85 -48.14 1.94 -21.10
C ARG A 85 -48.75 0.74 -20.38
N HIS A 86 -48.98 0.83 -19.08
CA HIS A 86 -49.50 -0.26 -18.27
C HIS A 86 -50.89 0.08 -17.75
N LYS A 87 -51.89 -0.74 -18.09
CA LYS A 87 -53.23 -0.64 -17.49
C LYS A 87 -53.10 -0.75 -15.97
N GLY A 88 -53.88 0.05 -15.25
CA GLY A 88 -53.82 0.17 -13.79
C GLY A 88 -53.73 -1.18 -13.08
N ILE A 89 -53.05 -1.19 -11.94
CA ILE A 89 -52.78 -2.41 -11.17
C ILE A 89 -54.11 -3.12 -10.89
N ASP A 90 -54.18 -4.40 -11.22
CA ASP A 90 -55.33 -5.24 -10.93
C ASP A 90 -55.53 -5.33 -9.41
N LEU A 91 -56.61 -4.71 -8.94
CA LEU A 91 -56.94 -4.66 -7.52
C LEU A 91 -57.37 -6.02 -6.96
N GLY A 92 -57.69 -6.99 -7.84
CA GLY A 92 -57.99 -8.37 -7.44
C GLY A 92 -56.80 -9.09 -6.77
N LYS A 93 -55.56 -8.63 -7.00
CA LYS A 93 -54.38 -9.13 -6.25
C LYS A 93 -54.35 -8.72 -4.79
N TYR A 94 -55.08 -7.66 -4.42
CA TYR A 94 -55.17 -7.16 -3.05
C TYR A 94 -56.45 -7.65 -2.35
N ASP A 95 -57.32 -8.36 -3.06
CA ASP A 95 -58.44 -9.12 -2.48
C ASP A 95 -57.89 -10.43 -1.89
N VAL A 96 -56.95 -10.29 -0.95
CA VAL A 96 -56.34 -11.40 -0.24
C VAL A 96 -57.35 -11.82 0.83
N ASN A 97 -58.34 -12.61 0.42
CA ASN A 97 -59.04 -13.46 1.37
C ASN A 97 -57.98 -14.31 2.09
N THR A 98 -58.04 -14.21 3.41
CA THR A 98 -57.12 -14.66 4.46
C THR A 98 -56.98 -16.18 4.59
N ASP A 99 -57.09 -16.92 3.49
CA ASP A 99 -57.29 -18.38 3.52
C ASP A 99 -56.01 -19.19 3.30
N ASP A 100 -54.87 -18.55 3.03
CA ASP A 100 -53.60 -19.26 2.89
C ASP A 100 -52.65 -19.00 4.07
N LEU A 101 -53.21 -19.03 5.29
CA LEU A 101 -52.44 -18.97 6.55
C LEU A 101 -51.39 -20.09 6.61
N GLU A 102 -51.71 -21.25 6.03
CA GLU A 102 -50.81 -22.38 5.88
C GLU A 102 -49.58 -22.03 5.02
N SER A 103 -49.75 -21.32 3.89
CA SER A 103 -48.60 -20.84 3.11
C SER A 103 -47.70 -19.89 3.90
N LEU A 104 -48.29 -19.02 4.73
CA LEU A 104 -47.52 -18.08 5.56
C LEU A 104 -46.74 -18.82 6.65
N GLU A 105 -47.33 -19.86 7.26
CA GLU A 105 -46.66 -20.70 8.25
C GLU A 105 -45.53 -21.54 7.62
N VAL A 106 -45.71 -22.01 6.37
CA VAL A 106 -44.65 -22.66 5.60
C VAL A 106 -43.50 -21.70 5.29
N ILE A 107 -43.81 -20.44 4.94
CA ILE A 107 -42.79 -19.41 4.70
C ILE A 107 -42.05 -19.05 5.99
N ASP A 108 -42.76 -18.90 7.12
CA ASP A 108 -42.15 -18.59 8.42
C ASP A 108 -41.26 -19.74 8.93
N SER A 109 -41.72 -20.99 8.81
CA SER A 109 -40.92 -22.16 9.19
C SER A 109 -39.68 -22.33 8.30
N TYR A 110 -39.79 -22.06 7.00
CA TYR A 110 -38.65 -22.04 6.09
C TYR A 110 -37.64 -20.94 6.44
N LEU A 111 -38.10 -19.73 6.75
CA LEU A 111 -37.24 -18.62 7.15
C LEU A 111 -36.51 -18.93 8.46
N LYS A 112 -37.21 -19.47 9.45
CA LYS A 112 -36.61 -19.90 10.73
C LYS A 112 -35.55 -20.97 10.53
N HIS A 113 -35.79 -21.95 9.66
CA HIS A 113 -34.81 -22.96 9.32
C HIS A 113 -33.55 -22.34 8.68
N GLN A 114 -33.72 -21.40 7.74
CA GLN A 114 -32.57 -20.68 7.15
C GLN A 114 -31.76 -19.91 8.20
N CYS A 115 -32.43 -19.22 9.13
CA CYS A 115 -31.76 -18.51 10.22
C CYS A 115 -30.96 -19.46 11.12
N LEU A 116 -31.50 -20.63 11.46
CA LEU A 116 -30.82 -21.64 12.27
C LEU A 116 -29.59 -22.23 11.55
N VAL A 117 -29.71 -22.52 10.25
CA VAL A 117 -28.58 -22.99 9.45
C VAL A 117 -27.44 -21.97 9.41
N LEU A 118 -27.77 -20.67 9.27
CA LEU A 118 -26.78 -19.60 9.32
C LEU A 118 -26.16 -19.43 10.71
N GLN A 119 -26.91 -19.64 11.79
CA GLN A 119 -26.37 -19.64 13.15
C GLN A 119 -25.37 -20.79 13.37
N ASN A 120 -25.63 -21.97 12.79
CA ASN A 120 -24.71 -23.11 12.87
C ASN A 120 -23.41 -22.90 12.08
N MET A 121 -23.35 -21.90 11.19
CA MET A 121 -22.12 -21.54 10.47
C MET A 121 -21.02 -20.99 11.41
N ASN A 122 -21.37 -20.57 12.62
CA ASN A 122 -20.42 -20.08 13.62
C ASN A 122 -19.35 -21.12 14.02
N GLU A 123 -19.68 -22.42 13.97
CA GLU A 123 -18.71 -23.48 14.25
C GLU A 123 -17.58 -23.50 13.20
N THR A 124 -17.90 -23.17 11.95
CA THR A 124 -16.88 -23.05 10.90
C THR A 124 -16.01 -21.80 11.07
N MET A 125 -16.56 -20.71 11.61
CA MET A 125 -15.80 -19.49 11.88
C MET A 125 -14.74 -19.72 12.96
N LEU A 126 -15.07 -20.40 14.05
CA LEU A 126 -14.09 -20.68 15.11
C LEU A 126 -12.91 -21.52 14.59
N ASN A 127 -13.19 -22.54 13.79
CA ASN A 127 -12.15 -23.37 13.17
C ASN A 127 -11.30 -22.56 12.19
N GLN A 128 -11.91 -21.71 11.37
CA GLN A 128 -11.18 -20.82 10.44
C GLN A 128 -10.28 -19.83 11.20
N TRP A 129 -10.75 -19.28 12.31
CA TRP A 129 -9.97 -18.36 13.13
C TRP A 129 -8.79 -19.06 13.80
N ALA A 130 -8.99 -20.27 14.34
CA ALA A 130 -7.91 -21.07 14.89
C ALA A 130 -6.83 -21.36 13.84
N ILE A 131 -7.24 -21.80 12.64
CA ILE A 131 -6.34 -22.07 11.52
C ILE A 131 -5.58 -20.80 11.10
N ASN A 132 -6.26 -19.66 10.98
CA ASN A 132 -5.63 -18.40 10.59
C ASN A 132 -4.63 -17.91 11.64
N ASN A 133 -4.95 -18.07 12.93
CA ASN A 133 -4.03 -17.71 14.01
C ASN A 133 -2.74 -18.55 13.95
N ASP A 134 -2.86 -19.87 13.76
CA ASP A 134 -1.70 -20.76 13.57
C ASP A 134 -0.85 -20.34 12.37
N TYR A 135 -1.50 -19.93 11.26
CA TYR A 135 -0.77 -19.44 10.09
C TYR A 135 -0.02 -18.15 10.36
N VAL A 136 -0.63 -17.20 11.08
CA VAL A 136 -0.01 -15.92 11.44
C VAL A 136 1.17 -16.15 12.39
N GLU A 137 1.02 -17.04 13.37
CA GLU A 137 2.08 -17.38 14.32
C GLU A 137 3.30 -17.96 13.59
N ARG A 138 3.10 -18.99 12.77
CA ARG A 138 4.19 -19.60 11.97
C ARG A 138 4.83 -18.62 11.00
N ALA A 139 4.05 -17.74 10.38
CA ALA A 139 4.59 -16.71 9.49
C ALA A 139 5.47 -15.72 10.27
N SER A 140 5.06 -15.34 11.48
CA SER A 140 5.84 -14.47 12.37
C SER A 140 7.14 -15.14 12.80
N GLU A 141 7.12 -16.42 13.20
CA GLU A 141 8.32 -17.19 13.55
C GLU A 141 9.32 -17.25 12.39
N ASN A 142 8.83 -17.56 11.17
CA ASN A 142 9.68 -17.62 9.98
C ASN A 142 10.33 -16.26 9.66
N LEU A 143 9.56 -15.17 9.75
CA LEU A 143 10.09 -13.83 9.56
C LEU A 143 11.16 -13.50 10.61
N GLN A 144 10.93 -13.87 11.86
CA GLN A 144 11.89 -13.64 12.94
C GLN A 144 13.18 -14.43 12.73
N ASP A 145 13.08 -15.69 12.31
CA ASP A 145 14.23 -16.52 11.97
C ASP A 145 15.03 -15.90 10.81
N ARG A 146 14.35 -15.42 9.77
CA ARG A 146 15.00 -14.75 8.64
C ARG A 146 15.69 -13.46 9.05
N ILE A 147 15.04 -12.62 9.85
CA ILE A 147 15.66 -11.40 10.41
C ILE A 147 16.92 -11.75 11.21
N SER A 148 16.84 -12.79 12.05
CA SER A 148 17.99 -13.23 12.84
C SER A 148 19.15 -13.72 11.97
N HIS A 149 18.83 -14.40 10.86
CA HIS A 149 19.82 -14.89 9.91
C HIS A 149 20.49 -13.74 9.16
N GLU A 150 19.70 -12.82 8.59
CA GLU A 150 20.20 -11.67 7.85
C GLU A 150 21.03 -10.74 8.75
N ARG A 151 20.62 -10.56 10.02
CA ARG A 151 21.41 -9.81 11.00
C ARG A 151 22.79 -10.45 11.25
N LYS A 152 22.84 -11.78 11.43
CA LYS A 152 24.12 -12.49 11.58
C LYS A 152 24.99 -12.38 10.34
N GLN A 153 24.39 -12.40 9.15
CA GLN A 153 25.12 -12.20 7.89
C GLN A 153 25.72 -10.78 7.83
N LEU A 154 24.94 -9.74 8.14
CA LEU A 154 25.43 -8.36 8.19
C LEU A 154 26.56 -8.20 9.20
N GLU A 155 26.42 -8.73 10.41
CA GLU A 155 27.47 -8.70 11.43
C GLU A 155 28.74 -9.42 10.97
N SER A 156 28.62 -10.53 10.23
CA SER A 156 29.78 -11.24 9.67
C SER A 156 30.48 -10.44 8.56
N LEU A 157 29.72 -9.78 7.69
CA LEU A 157 30.24 -8.93 6.62
C LEU A 157 30.92 -7.69 7.19
N ASP A 158 30.38 -7.10 8.25
CA ASP A 158 30.97 -5.93 8.89
C ASP A 158 32.28 -6.29 9.59
N LYS A 159 32.33 -7.41 10.33
CA LYS A 159 33.59 -7.94 10.89
C LYS A 159 34.63 -8.23 9.82
N TYR A 160 34.21 -8.77 8.68
CA TYR A 160 35.10 -9.01 7.54
C TYR A 160 35.65 -7.68 6.98
N ARG A 161 34.79 -6.68 6.81
CA ARG A 161 35.18 -5.33 6.38
C ARG A 161 36.17 -4.71 7.36
N GLU A 162 35.88 -4.78 8.66
CA GLU A 162 36.76 -4.30 9.74
C GLU A 162 38.14 -4.96 9.66
N SER A 163 38.20 -6.29 9.49
CA SER A 163 39.45 -7.04 9.39
C SER A 163 40.30 -6.62 8.19
N ILE A 164 39.69 -6.46 7.02
CA ILE A 164 40.39 -5.99 5.81
C ILE A 164 40.94 -4.58 6.03
N GLN A 165 40.13 -3.68 6.54
CA GLN A 165 40.54 -2.29 6.75
C GLN A 165 41.73 -2.24 7.71
N HIS A 166 41.65 -2.93 8.85
CA HIS A 166 42.76 -3.02 9.79
C HIS A 166 44.02 -3.66 9.19
N LYS A 167 43.88 -4.66 8.32
CA LYS A 167 45.02 -5.29 7.63
C LYS A 167 45.75 -4.33 6.69
N HIS A 168 45.02 -3.47 5.97
CA HIS A 168 45.60 -2.50 5.04
C HIS A 168 45.97 -1.16 5.67
N GLY A 169 45.45 -0.85 6.87
CA GLY A 169 45.74 0.37 7.61
C GLY A 169 47.24 0.68 7.79
N PRO A 170 48.09 -0.28 8.21
CA PRO A 170 49.54 -0.06 8.34
C PRO A 170 50.22 0.29 7.02
N GLN A 171 49.80 -0.34 5.91
CA GLN A 171 50.33 -0.05 4.58
C GLN A 171 50.00 1.39 4.18
N LEU A 172 48.75 1.82 4.43
CA LEU A 172 48.30 3.18 4.16
C LEU A 172 49.10 4.23 4.96
N LYS A 173 49.34 3.96 6.25
CA LYS A 173 50.17 4.82 7.11
C LYS A 173 51.61 4.90 6.62
N SER A 174 52.22 3.76 6.28
CA SER A 174 53.58 3.73 5.75
C SER A 174 53.73 4.53 4.46
N ILE A 175 52.77 4.42 3.54
CA ILE A 175 52.73 5.21 2.30
C ILE A 175 52.63 6.70 2.64
N LYS A 176 51.73 7.09 3.57
CA LYS A 176 51.54 8.48 3.98
C LYS A 176 52.81 9.09 4.60
N ASP A 177 53.50 8.34 5.46
CA ASP A 177 54.73 8.81 6.10
C ASP A 177 55.89 8.90 5.09
N SER A 178 56.00 7.94 4.17
CA SER A 178 56.97 8.02 3.07
C SER A 178 56.74 9.24 2.18
N TRP A 179 55.49 9.53 1.83
CA TRP A 179 55.11 10.74 1.09
C TRP A 179 55.47 12.02 1.84
N ARG A 180 55.21 12.08 3.15
CA ARG A 180 55.59 13.24 3.99
C ARG A 180 57.10 13.45 4.00
N GLN A 181 57.88 12.38 4.13
CA GLN A 181 59.34 12.47 4.10
C GLN A 181 59.86 12.93 2.75
N GLN A 182 59.28 12.47 1.63
CA GLN A 182 59.63 12.95 0.29
C GLN A 182 59.31 14.42 0.10
N LEU A 183 58.16 14.90 0.62
CA LEU A 183 57.82 16.31 0.59
C LEU A 183 58.83 17.17 1.34
N ILE A 184 59.23 16.76 2.56
CA ILE A 184 60.25 17.47 3.34
C ILE A 184 61.57 17.51 2.58
N ARG A 185 62.00 16.37 2.03
CA ARG A 185 63.25 16.26 1.26
C ARG A 185 63.27 17.10 -0.02
N ASN A 186 62.12 17.38 -0.62
CA ASN A 186 62.04 18.23 -1.81
C ASN A 186 62.06 19.73 -1.48
N VAL A 187 61.83 20.09 -0.21
CA VAL A 187 61.81 21.46 0.28
C VAL A 187 63.18 21.85 0.88
N GLU A 188 63.91 20.89 1.45
CA GLU A 188 65.32 21.00 1.86
C GLU A 188 66.29 20.94 0.67
#